data_AF-A0A844MLN7-F1
#
_entry.id   AF-A0A844MLN7-F1
#
_cell.length_a   1.000
_cell.length_b   1.000
_cell.length_c   1.000
_cell.angle_alpha   90.00
_cell.angle_beta   90.00
_cell.angle_gamma   90.00
#
_symmetry.space_group_name_H-M   'P 1'
#
loop_
_entity.id
_entity.type
_entity.pdbx_description
1 polymer ?
#
loop_
_entity_poly.entity_id
_entity_poly.type
_entity_poly.pdbx_seq_one_letter_code
_entity_poly.pdbx_strand_id
1 'polypeptide(L)'
;MLGWTFDTECICQTGDYVRIVKKLCSLANKPNLINGLKDFVDIEEREAWLKYRINGKHYIWTIEVNDDWADTLTLSYVMDNIESDGFHFYFKDSGQAMILFYLHETDAFQINHCQAMYFNE
;
A
#
# COMPACT_ATOMS: atom_id res chain seq x y z
N MET A 1 5.39 3.45 17.15
CA MET A 1 5.36 2.76 15.85
C MET A 1 4.00 2.09 15.70
N LEU A 2 3.21 2.50 14.71
CA LEU A 2 1.98 1.81 14.35
C LEU A 2 2.31 0.94 13.14
N GLY A 3 2.13 -0.36 13.26
CA GLY A 3 2.19 -1.29 12.15
C GLY A 3 0.77 -1.66 11.71
N TRP A 4 0.57 -1.87 10.42
CA TRP A 4 -0.69 -2.41 9.90
C TRP A 4 -0.47 -3.84 9.41
N THR A 5 -1.12 -4.81 10.05
CA THR A 5 -1.24 -6.16 9.51
C THR A 5 -2.16 -6.12 8.30
N PHE A 6 -1.55 -6.25 7.13
CA PHE A 6 -2.19 -6.25 5.83
C PHE A 6 -2.22 -7.68 5.29
N ASP A 7 -3.42 -8.22 5.20
CA ASP A 7 -3.69 -9.47 4.50
C ASP A 7 -3.83 -9.17 3.01
N THR A 8 -3.04 -9.83 2.18
CA THR A 8 -3.06 -9.63 0.73
C THR A 8 -4.22 -10.38 0.06
N GLU A 9 -4.78 -11.42 0.69
CA GLU A 9 -6.00 -12.12 0.26
C GLU A 9 -7.24 -11.31 0.68
N CYS A 10 -7.46 -10.13 0.07
CA CYS A 10 -8.50 -9.20 0.52
C CYS A 10 -9.26 -8.46 -0.60
N ILE A 11 -9.10 -8.90 -1.85
CA ILE A 11 -9.79 -8.33 -3.01
C ILE A 11 -11.01 -9.19 -3.32
N CYS A 12 -12.20 -8.61 -3.24
CA CYS A 12 -13.45 -9.31 -3.55
C CYS A 12 -14.35 -8.49 -4.46
N GLN A 13 -14.22 -7.16 -4.44
CA GLN A 13 -15.13 -6.26 -5.13
C GLN A 13 -14.55 -4.84 -5.31
N THR A 14 -15.25 -4.06 -6.12
CA THR A 14 -15.00 -2.62 -6.24
C THR A 14 -15.07 -1.94 -4.87
N GLY A 15 -14.03 -1.18 -4.54
CA GLY A 15 -13.86 -0.47 -3.26
C GLY A 15 -12.74 -1.04 -2.40
N ASP A 16 -12.25 -2.25 -2.67
CA ASP A 16 -11.20 -2.88 -1.87
C ASP A 16 -9.84 -2.20 -2.06
N TYR A 17 -9.45 -1.84 -3.28
CA TYR A 17 -8.25 -1.05 -3.51
C TYR A 17 -8.39 0.36 -2.93
N VAL A 18 -9.57 0.97 -3.03
CA VAL A 18 -9.85 2.27 -2.35
C VAL A 18 -9.62 2.16 -0.84
N ARG A 19 -10.06 1.07 -0.21
CA ARG A 19 -9.87 0.82 1.23
C ARG A 19 -8.39 0.68 1.58
N ILE A 20 -7.65 -0.13 0.82
CA ILE A 20 -6.20 -0.34 1.01
C ILE A 20 -5.46 0.98 0.91
N VAL A 21 -5.67 1.75 -0.17
CA VAL A 21 -4.97 3.01 -0.40
C VAL A 21 -5.27 4.05 0.69
N LYS A 22 -6.52 4.15 1.15
CA LYS A 22 -6.87 5.01 2.30
C LYS A 22 -6.14 4.58 3.58
N LYS A 23 -5.97 3.28 3.79
CA LYS A 23 -5.25 2.76 4.96
C LYS A 23 -3.76 3.06 4.87
N LEU A 24 -3.14 2.96 3.69
CA LEU A 24 -1.75 3.39 3.45
C LEU A 24 -1.58 4.89 3.75
N CYS A 25 -2.47 5.76 3.25
CA CYS A 25 -2.45 7.18 3.57
C CYS A 25 -2.62 7.45 5.07
N SER A 26 -3.49 6.69 5.74
CA SER A 26 -3.66 6.80 7.19
C SER A 26 -2.40 6.37 7.95
N LEU A 27 -1.73 5.29 7.51
CA LEU A 27 -0.48 4.82 8.10
C LEU A 27 0.63 5.87 7.95
N ALA A 28 0.66 6.55 6.80
CA ALA A 28 1.56 7.66 6.53
C ALA A 28 1.17 8.99 7.19
N ASN A 29 0.08 9.02 7.98
CA ASN A 29 -0.49 10.24 8.57
C ASN A 29 -0.81 11.35 7.54
N LYS A 30 -1.21 10.95 6.33
CA LYS A 30 -1.52 11.82 5.19
C LYS A 30 -2.93 11.52 4.61
N PRO A 31 -4.01 11.58 5.41
CA PRO A 31 -5.35 11.11 4.98
C PRO A 31 -5.95 11.86 3.78
N ASN A 32 -5.49 13.09 3.51
CA ASN A 32 -6.00 13.94 2.43
C ASN A 32 -5.05 14.06 1.22
N LEU A 33 -3.96 13.27 1.19
CA LEU A 33 -2.97 13.35 0.11
C LEU A 33 -3.56 12.96 -1.25
N ILE A 34 -4.34 11.89 -1.26
CA ILE A 34 -4.90 11.31 -2.47
C ILE A 34 -6.32 11.84 -2.69
N ASN A 35 -6.56 12.36 -3.89
CA ASN A 35 -7.84 12.94 -4.30
C ASN A 35 -8.43 12.15 -5.47
N GLY A 36 -9.77 12.12 -5.58
CA GLY A 36 -10.46 11.47 -6.70
C GLY A 36 -10.20 9.95 -6.81
N LEU A 37 -9.81 9.31 -5.70
CA LEU A 37 -9.53 7.88 -5.59
C LEU A 37 -10.77 7.05 -5.94
N LYS A 38 -10.64 6.21 -6.96
CA LYS A 38 -11.67 5.28 -7.42
C LYS A 38 -11.00 4.02 -7.93
N ASP A 39 -11.64 2.89 -7.72
CA ASP A 39 -11.29 1.61 -8.30
C ASP A 39 -12.49 1.00 -9.03
N PHE A 40 -12.20 -0.07 -9.73
CA PHE A 40 -13.16 -1.04 -10.23
C PHE A 40 -12.48 -2.40 -10.16
N VAL A 41 -13.25 -3.41 -9.77
CA VAL A 41 -12.81 -4.80 -9.69
C VAL A 41 -13.97 -5.67 -10.15
N ASP A 42 -13.69 -6.49 -11.15
CA ASP A 42 -14.50 -7.59 -11.63
C ASP A 42 -13.62 -8.85 -11.67
N ILE A 43 -13.83 -9.76 -10.72
CA ILE A 43 -13.03 -10.98 -10.59
C ILE A 43 -13.42 -12.00 -11.66
N GLU A 44 -14.71 -12.06 -12.03
CA GLU A 44 -15.21 -13.01 -13.02
C GLU A 44 -14.63 -12.69 -14.41
N GLU A 45 -14.64 -11.41 -14.78
CA GLU A 45 -14.09 -10.94 -16.06
C GLU A 45 -12.57 -10.67 -16.01
N ARG A 46 -11.95 -10.79 -14.83
CA ARG A 46 -10.52 -10.49 -14.58
C ARG A 46 -10.13 -9.06 -14.99
N GLU A 47 -11.02 -8.12 -14.76
CA GLU A 47 -10.80 -6.71 -15.07
C GLU A 47 -10.74 -5.88 -13.78
N ALA A 48 -9.62 -5.20 -13.57
CA ALA A 48 -9.50 -4.26 -12.47
C ALA A 48 -8.64 -3.04 -12.84
N TRP A 49 -8.98 -1.90 -12.23
CA TRP A 49 -8.18 -0.68 -12.34
C TRP A 49 -8.30 0.19 -11.11
N LEU A 50 -7.29 1.03 -10.90
CA LEU A 50 -7.23 2.02 -9.84
C LEU A 50 -6.83 3.37 -10.41
N LYS A 51 -7.53 4.43 -10.03
CA LYS A 51 -7.16 5.79 -10.42
C LYS A 51 -7.30 6.79 -9.29
N TYR A 52 -6.42 7.79 -9.31
CA TYR A 52 -6.39 8.84 -8.31
C TYR A 52 -5.55 10.03 -8.75
N ARG A 53 -5.47 11.05 -7.89
CA ARG A 53 -4.65 12.24 -8.08
C ARG A 53 -3.84 12.57 -6.83
N ILE A 54 -2.59 12.97 -7.02
CA ILE A 54 -1.72 13.55 -5.98
C ILE A 54 -1.12 14.83 -6.54
N ASN A 55 -1.23 15.94 -5.80
CA ASN A 55 -0.66 17.25 -6.19
C ASN A 55 -0.97 17.67 -7.64
N GLY A 56 -2.19 17.39 -8.11
CA GLY A 56 -2.63 17.72 -9.47
C GLY A 56 -2.19 16.73 -10.56
N LYS A 57 -1.30 15.77 -10.27
CA LYS A 57 -0.93 14.69 -11.19
C LYS A 57 -1.96 13.56 -11.13
N HIS A 58 -2.31 13.01 -12.28
CA HIS A 58 -3.26 11.92 -12.42
C HIS A 58 -2.53 10.59 -12.58
N TYR A 59 -3.05 9.56 -11.91
CA TYR A 59 -2.54 8.20 -11.96
C TYR A 59 -3.67 7.25 -12.33
N ILE A 60 -3.39 6.32 -13.23
CA ILE A 60 -4.30 5.25 -13.65
C ILE A 60 -3.45 3.99 -13.77
N TRP A 61 -3.85 2.95 -13.06
CA TRP A 61 -3.20 1.65 -13.02
C TRP A 61 -4.18 0.59 -13.51
N THR A 62 -3.74 -0.24 -14.45
CA THR A 62 -4.39 -1.53 -14.71
C THR A 62 -3.88 -2.49 -13.65
N ILE A 63 -4.80 -3.21 -13.00
CA ILE A 63 -4.49 -4.14 -11.93
C ILE A 63 -4.53 -5.56 -12.46
N GLU A 64 -3.52 -6.35 -12.10
CA GLU A 64 -3.57 -7.79 -12.32
C GLU A 64 -4.57 -8.44 -11.35
N VAL A 65 -5.61 -9.09 -11.88
CA VAL A 65 -6.58 -9.83 -11.09
C VAL A 65 -6.09 -11.26 -10.89
N ASN A 66 -5.80 -11.62 -9.65
CA ASN A 66 -5.40 -12.96 -9.25
C ASN A 66 -6.28 -13.44 -8.08
N ASP A 67 -7.45 -13.99 -8.41
CA ASP A 67 -8.48 -14.39 -7.44
C ASP A 67 -8.75 -13.27 -6.42
N ASP A 68 -8.55 -13.53 -5.13
CA ASP A 68 -8.74 -12.58 -4.04
C ASP A 68 -7.46 -11.85 -3.59
N TRP A 69 -6.37 -12.02 -4.34
CA TRP A 69 -5.08 -11.42 -4.00
C TRP A 69 -4.96 -9.99 -4.52
N ALA A 70 -4.40 -9.12 -3.68
CA ALA A 70 -4.00 -7.78 -4.06
C ALA A 70 -2.76 -7.80 -4.96
N ASP A 71 -2.80 -7.01 -6.04
CA ASP A 71 -1.65 -6.74 -6.90
C ASP A 71 -0.62 -5.89 -6.14
N THR A 72 0.40 -6.57 -5.61
CA THR A 72 1.46 -5.95 -4.80
C THR A 72 2.34 -5.00 -5.60
N LEU A 73 2.47 -5.18 -6.92
CA LEU A 73 3.23 -4.29 -7.80
C LEU A 73 2.47 -2.97 -8.00
N THR A 74 1.16 -3.03 -8.26
CA THR A 74 0.36 -1.81 -8.31
C THR A 74 0.39 -1.09 -6.96
N LEU A 75 0.33 -1.83 -5.85
CA LEU A 75 0.43 -1.24 -4.52
C LEU A 75 1.80 -0.61 -4.22
N SER A 76 2.91 -1.18 -4.70
CA SER A 76 4.23 -0.56 -4.51
C SER A 76 4.32 0.80 -5.22
N TYR A 77 3.81 0.92 -6.44
CA TYR A 77 3.73 2.22 -7.11
C TYR A 77 2.86 3.22 -6.35
N VAL A 78 1.79 2.78 -5.70
CA VAL A 78 0.99 3.66 -4.83
C VAL A 78 1.79 4.10 -3.60
N MET A 79 2.50 3.18 -2.97
CA MET A 79 3.39 3.47 -1.82
C MET A 79 4.44 4.51 -2.22
N ASP A 80 5.16 4.31 -3.33
CA ASP A 80 6.16 5.26 -3.86
C ASP A 80 5.59 6.68 -4.04
N ASN A 81 4.32 6.79 -4.46
CA ASN A 81 3.66 8.08 -4.62
C ASN A 81 3.24 8.75 -3.30
N ILE A 82 3.18 8.00 -2.20
CA ILE A 82 2.86 8.48 -0.84
C ILE A 82 4.13 8.85 -0.07
N GLU A 83 5.23 8.16 -0.35
CA GLU A 83 6.56 8.38 0.24
C GLU A 83 7.07 9.80 0.00
N SER A 84 7.65 10.40 1.04
CA SER A 84 8.27 11.73 0.96
C SER A 84 9.17 11.96 2.16
N ASP A 85 10.10 12.91 2.03
CA ASP A 85 10.88 13.44 3.15
C ASP A 85 11.65 12.38 3.96
N GLY A 86 12.20 11.37 3.26
CA GLY A 86 12.95 10.26 3.88
C GLY A 86 12.08 9.21 4.58
N PHE A 87 10.75 9.29 4.45
CA PHE A 87 9.83 8.27 4.95
C PHE A 87 9.43 7.28 3.87
N HIS A 88 9.61 6.00 4.17
CA HIS A 88 9.33 4.86 3.30
C HIS A 88 8.38 3.87 3.95
N PHE A 89 7.69 3.10 3.10
CA PHE A 89 7.00 1.90 3.54
C PHE A 89 8.02 0.78 3.70
N TYR A 90 7.93 0.11 4.84
CA TYR A 90 8.72 -1.07 5.15
C TYR A 90 7.76 -2.19 5.47
N PHE A 91 8.10 -3.42 5.08
CA PHE A 91 7.29 -4.57 5.45
C PHE A 91 8.09 -5.64 6.17
N LYS A 92 7.38 -6.37 7.02
CA LYS A 92 7.83 -7.61 7.60
C LYS A 92 6.85 -8.71 7.22
N ASP A 93 7.36 -9.76 6.59
CA ASP A 93 6.61 -10.97 6.35
C ASP A 93 6.37 -11.71 7.68
N SER A 94 5.11 -12.07 7.95
CA SER A 94 4.72 -12.90 9.10
C SER A 94 4.25 -14.30 8.70
N GLY A 95 4.38 -14.67 7.42
CA GLY A 95 4.00 -15.96 6.84
C GLY A 95 2.52 -16.06 6.47
N GLN A 96 1.63 -15.38 7.19
CA GLN A 96 0.19 -15.34 6.90
C GLN A 96 -0.29 -13.96 6.42
N ALA A 97 0.51 -12.92 6.65
CA ALA A 97 0.18 -11.54 6.31
C ALA A 97 1.48 -10.72 6.26
N MET A 98 1.43 -9.56 5.63
CA MET A 98 2.51 -8.59 5.71
C MET A 98 2.20 -7.55 6.78
N ILE A 99 3.18 -7.19 7.60
CA ILE A 99 3.05 -6.06 8.51
C ILE A 99 3.73 -4.87 7.86
N LEU A 100 2.94 -3.86 7.50
CA LEU A 100 3.41 -2.61 6.91
C LEU A 100 3.71 -1.58 7.99
N PHE A 101 4.81 -0.85 7.79
CA PHE A 101 5.25 0.27 8.60
C PHE A 101 5.51 1.46 7.68
N TYR A 102 5.35 2.67 8.20
CA TYR A 102 5.78 3.90 7.52
C TYR A 102 6.76 4.61 8.45
N LEU A 103 8.04 4.62 8.09
CA LEU A 103 9.14 5.02 8.97
C LEU A 103 10.11 5.92 8.23
N HIS A 104 10.77 6.82 8.97
CA HIS A 104 11.92 7.52 8.45
C HIS A 104 13.09 6.55 8.27
N GLU A 105 13.88 6.70 7.22
CA GLU A 105 15.03 5.83 6.89
C GLU A 105 15.98 5.62 8.08
N THR A 106 16.21 6.66 8.89
CA THR A 106 17.07 6.57 10.07
C THR A 106 16.48 5.70 11.18
N ASP A 107 15.15 5.74 11.35
CA ASP A 107 14.46 4.94 12.36
C ASP A 107 14.44 3.47 11.94
N ALA A 108 14.17 3.20 10.65
CA ALA A 108 14.23 1.86 10.08
C ALA A 108 15.64 1.26 10.22
N PHE A 109 16.69 2.03 9.90
CA PHE A 109 18.08 1.62 10.07
C PHE A 109 18.40 1.25 11.53
N GLN A 110 17.98 2.08 12.49
CA GLN A 110 18.19 1.82 13.92
C GLN A 110 17.44 0.57 14.38
N ILE A 111 16.19 0.36 13.95
CA ILE A 111 15.40 -0.82 14.34
C ILE A 111 16.02 -2.10 13.77
N ASN A 112 16.44 -2.08 12.50
CA ASN A 112 17.11 -3.22 11.86
C ASN A 112 18.40 -3.61 12.59
N HIS A 113 19.18 -2.62 13.07
CA HIS A 113 20.45 -2.86 13.74
C HIS A 113 20.32 -3.17 15.23
N CYS A 114 19.38 -2.54 15.95
CA CYS A 114 19.29 -2.65 17.41
C CYS A 114 18.28 -3.70 17.88
N GLN A 115 17.26 -4.04 17.09
CA GLN A 115 16.16 -4.92 17.51
C GLN A 115 16.04 -6.22 16.71
N ALA A 116 16.94 -6.47 15.73
CA ALA A 116 16.91 -7.65 14.87
C ALA A 116 15.56 -7.88 14.17
N MET A 117 14.79 -6.80 13.92
CA MET A 117 13.66 -6.83 13.01
C MET A 117 14.25 -6.64 11.62
N TYR A 118 14.17 -7.62 10.74
CA TYR A 118 14.64 -7.48 9.35
C TYR A 118 13.46 -6.98 8.51
N PHE A 119 13.40 -5.67 8.25
CA PHE A 119 12.45 -5.11 7.29
C PHE A 119 12.98 -5.22 5.87
N ASN A 120 12.08 -5.48 4.93
CA ASN A 120 12.33 -5.34 3.50
C ASN A 120 11.70 -4.03 3.00
N GLU A 121 12.33 -3.46 1.97
CA GLU A 121 11.84 -2.32 1.19
C GLU A 121 11.04 -2.83 -0.01
#